data_AF-A0A6M2D822-F1
#
_entry.id   AF-A0A6M2D822-F1
#
_cell.length_a   1.000
_cell.length_b   1.000
_cell.length_c   1.000
_cell.angle_alpha   90.00
_cell.angle_beta   90.00
_cell.angle_gamma   90.00
#
_symmetry.space_group_name_H-M   'P 1'
#
loop_
_entity.id
_entity.type
_entity.pdbx_description
1 polymer ?
#
loop_
_entity_poly.entity_id
_entity_poly.type
_entity_poly.pdbx_seq_one_letter_code
_entity_poly.pdbx_strand_id
1 'polypeptide(L)'
;LIDAYNQAAVHALRHSSVEVWSSIRLISEGYPGDSPDGLHTGPLAVNYAIQILTNMYCNDHMNYNDGTCCSSPEPVTWLQTITFASFFIVLLLSLGLAVRKRLWPMSESPLQSALQQLSRLGLIMAYFFVCDRTNFFMRENKYYTHLNFFLPVAYVFALGLFFTEETQQTQVLHRDQTDEWKGWMQLVLLVYHMTGASQVLPVYVHVRALVSAYLFLAGYGHFSYFWHQADFGLLRLARVLFRTNLLVVLLCLCMNRPYQFYYFVPLVSFWFLVVAATLGSLPRISAATAEANPLHHLYVVLKFVGLFSILTVLYMSEVFFEKIFVTRPWKALFVTTDDSIKEWWFRWKIDRYSVASGMLFGFAHYLLRQYRVIGDNHHGNLFSRGLSLTVAFGALLGLGFYTTFAFVCRSKPDCNEVHAYVSFVPILSYIILRNISGLLRTRYSTFFAWFGKISLELFIAQYHIWLAADTHGVLVLVPGYPVLNVMVTSLVLVCVAHEVHVLTGCLMPLAVPADWKYLVRNVVVFGLLLVPIGIHDGMF
;
A
#
# COMPACT_ATOMS: atom_id res chain seq x y z
N LEU A 1 -42.86 -26.39 34.74
CA LEU A 1 -41.91 -27.52 34.74
C LEU A 1 -40.47 -27.04 34.54
N ILE A 2 -40.17 -26.30 33.47
CA ILE A 2 -38.82 -25.76 33.17
C ILE A 2 -38.25 -24.93 34.34
N ASP A 3 -39.06 -24.08 34.98
CA ASP A 3 -38.62 -23.31 36.15
C ASP A 3 -38.16 -24.16 37.33
N ALA A 4 -38.81 -25.30 37.57
CA ALA A 4 -38.42 -26.20 38.65
C ALA A 4 -37.06 -26.86 38.37
N TYR A 5 -36.78 -27.22 37.10
CA TYR A 5 -35.47 -27.71 36.69
C TYR A 5 -34.37 -26.65 36.84
N ASN A 6 -34.65 -25.42 36.42
CA ASN A 6 -33.71 -24.30 36.57
C ASN A 6 -33.42 -24.00 38.05
N GLN A 7 -34.45 -24.00 38.90
CA GLN A 7 -34.28 -23.82 40.36
C GLN A 7 -33.47 -24.95 40.99
N ALA A 8 -33.72 -26.20 40.58
CA ALA A 8 -32.94 -27.34 41.06
C ALA A 8 -31.46 -27.24 40.62
N ALA A 9 -31.18 -26.82 39.39
CA ALA A 9 -29.82 -26.61 38.89
C ALA A 9 -29.08 -25.49 39.65
N VAL A 10 -29.74 -24.34 39.88
CA VAL A 10 -29.17 -23.24 40.66
C VAL A 10 -28.91 -23.67 42.10
N HIS A 11 -29.83 -24.43 42.71
CA HIS A 11 -29.64 -24.95 44.07
C HIS A 11 -28.47 -25.93 44.16
N ALA A 12 -28.33 -26.83 43.18
CA ALA A 12 -27.24 -27.79 43.13
C ALA A 12 -25.86 -27.13 42.94
N LEU A 13 -25.79 -26.05 42.14
CA LEU A 13 -24.54 -25.33 41.84
C LEU A 13 -24.21 -24.22 42.85
N ARG A 14 -25.09 -23.94 43.82
CA ARG A 14 -25.00 -22.80 44.75
C ARG A 14 -23.68 -22.70 45.53
N HIS A 15 -23.05 -23.84 45.82
CA HIS A 15 -21.79 -23.92 46.59
C HIS A 15 -20.58 -24.27 45.71
N SER A 16 -20.74 -24.22 44.39
CA SER A 16 -19.66 -24.43 43.43
C SER A 16 -19.08 -23.10 42.96
N SER A 17 -17.94 -23.15 42.26
CA SER A 17 -17.36 -21.99 41.57
C SER A 17 -18.04 -21.68 40.22
N VAL A 18 -19.11 -22.39 39.87
CA VAL A 18 -19.82 -22.22 38.59
C VAL A 18 -20.84 -21.10 38.70
N GLU A 19 -20.68 -20.06 37.89
CA GLU A 19 -21.68 -19.01 37.74
C GLU A 19 -22.78 -19.46 36.76
N VAL A 20 -24.03 -19.43 37.22
CA VAL A 20 -25.19 -19.78 36.38
C VAL A 20 -25.66 -18.53 35.65
N TRP A 21 -25.45 -18.52 34.33
CA TRP A 21 -25.81 -17.40 33.47
C TRP A 21 -27.29 -17.44 33.08
N SER A 22 -28.07 -16.48 33.58
CA SER A 22 -29.54 -16.47 33.46
C SER A 22 -30.09 -15.47 32.42
N SER A 23 -29.30 -14.53 31.93
CA SER A 23 -29.79 -13.45 31.06
C SER A 23 -30.21 -13.93 29.66
N ILE A 24 -29.65 -15.05 29.17
CA ILE A 24 -30.04 -15.63 27.87
C ILE A 24 -31.51 -16.04 27.84
N ARG A 25 -32.03 -16.52 28.97
CA ARG A 25 -33.44 -16.87 29.13
C ARG A 25 -34.34 -15.65 28.89
N LEU A 26 -33.99 -14.51 29.51
CA LEU A 26 -34.77 -13.27 29.39
C LEU A 26 -34.79 -12.75 27.94
N ILE A 27 -33.69 -12.93 27.21
CA ILE A 27 -33.60 -12.53 25.80
C ILE A 27 -34.53 -13.41 24.95
N SER A 28 -34.47 -14.74 25.13
CA SER A 28 -35.32 -15.68 24.40
C SER A 28 -36.80 -15.49 24.70
N GLU A 29 -37.17 -15.20 25.95
CA GLU A 29 -38.56 -14.88 26.34
C GLU A 29 -39.08 -13.59 25.67
N GLY A 30 -38.20 -12.62 25.40
CA GLY A 30 -38.55 -11.36 24.73
C GLY A 30 -38.78 -11.49 23.21
N TYR A 31 -38.26 -12.56 22.58
CA TYR A 31 -38.35 -12.79 21.13
C TYR A 31 -38.85 -14.22 20.81
N PRO A 32 -40.08 -14.59 21.20
CA PRO A 32 -40.57 -15.96 21.04
C PRO A 32 -40.68 -16.41 19.57
N GLY A 33 -40.82 -15.46 18.63
CA GLY A 33 -40.90 -15.74 17.19
C GLY A 33 -39.55 -16.01 16.50
N ASP A 34 -38.42 -15.86 17.21
CA ASP A 34 -37.07 -16.12 16.67
C ASP A 34 -36.70 -17.62 16.74
N SER A 35 -37.39 -18.38 17.59
CA SER A 35 -37.15 -19.83 17.73
C SER A 35 -37.73 -20.60 16.54
N PRO A 36 -36.95 -21.52 15.91
CA PRO A 36 -37.43 -22.28 14.77
C PRO A 36 -38.50 -23.33 15.13
N ASP A 37 -38.51 -23.81 16.38
CA ASP A 37 -39.37 -24.92 16.82
C ASP A 37 -39.90 -24.76 18.26
N GLY A 38 -39.66 -23.61 18.90
CA GLY A 38 -40.05 -23.35 20.28
C GLY A 38 -39.16 -24.03 21.34
N LEU A 39 -38.12 -24.75 20.94
CA LEU A 39 -37.17 -25.43 21.83
C LEU A 39 -35.75 -24.90 21.63
N HIS A 40 -35.29 -24.79 20.39
CA HIS A 40 -33.98 -24.25 20.05
C HIS A 40 -33.96 -22.73 20.19
N THR A 41 -32.85 -22.22 20.70
CA THR A 41 -32.64 -20.77 20.79
C THR A 41 -32.50 -20.20 19.38
N GLY A 42 -33.26 -19.15 19.09
CA GLY A 42 -33.20 -18.48 17.80
C GLY A 42 -31.88 -17.72 17.57
N PRO A 43 -31.54 -17.42 16.31
CA PRO A 43 -30.28 -16.79 15.95
C PRO A 43 -30.10 -15.40 16.58
N LEU A 44 -31.16 -14.62 16.79
CA LEU A 44 -31.08 -13.32 17.44
C LEU A 44 -30.67 -13.46 18.91
N ALA A 45 -31.32 -14.37 19.63
CA ALA A 45 -31.02 -14.62 21.04
C ALA A 45 -29.60 -15.18 21.24
N VAL A 46 -29.14 -16.07 20.34
CA VAL A 46 -27.76 -16.55 20.34
C VAL A 46 -26.76 -15.42 20.11
N ASN A 47 -27.02 -14.51 19.17
CA ASN A 47 -26.12 -13.39 18.90
C ASN A 47 -25.97 -12.44 20.10
N TYR A 48 -27.08 -12.09 20.76
CA TYR A 48 -27.03 -11.26 21.97
C TYR A 48 -26.36 -11.98 23.13
N ALA A 49 -26.58 -13.29 23.28
CA ALA A 49 -25.90 -14.10 24.27
C ALA A 49 -24.38 -14.05 24.06
N ILE A 50 -23.92 -14.34 22.84
CA ILE A 50 -22.50 -14.25 22.48
C ILE A 50 -21.96 -12.86 22.82
N GLN A 51 -22.67 -11.79 22.44
CA GLN A 51 -22.24 -10.42 22.75
C GLN A 51 -22.12 -10.17 24.25
N ILE A 52 -23.08 -10.60 25.07
CA ILE A 52 -23.01 -10.44 26.53
C ILE A 52 -21.86 -11.24 27.13
N LEU A 53 -21.66 -12.49 26.69
CA LEU A 53 -20.58 -13.34 27.17
C LEU A 53 -19.22 -12.73 26.82
N THR A 54 -19.08 -12.25 25.59
CA THR A 54 -17.88 -11.53 25.14
C THR A 54 -17.69 -10.26 25.93
N ASN A 55 -18.73 -9.44 26.16
CA ASN A 55 -18.65 -8.23 26.98
C ASN A 55 -18.25 -8.55 28.43
N MET A 56 -18.77 -9.61 29.04
CA MET A 56 -18.42 -9.99 30.41
C MET A 56 -16.94 -10.33 30.57
N TYR A 57 -16.33 -10.94 29.55
CA TYR A 57 -14.92 -11.32 29.58
C TYR A 57 -14.00 -10.18 29.06
N CYS A 58 -14.45 -9.47 28.02
CA CYS A 58 -13.67 -8.48 27.30
C CYS A 58 -13.76 -7.06 27.89
N ASN A 59 -14.86 -6.66 28.54
CA ASN A 59 -15.04 -5.25 28.94
C ASN A 59 -13.98 -4.76 29.92
N ASP A 60 -13.46 -5.64 30.78
CA ASP A 60 -12.35 -5.31 31.69
C ASP A 60 -11.01 -5.14 30.96
N HIS A 61 -10.90 -5.68 29.75
CA HIS A 61 -9.69 -5.72 28.93
C HIS A 61 -9.77 -4.87 27.65
N MET A 62 -10.81 -4.04 27.48
CA MET A 62 -11.12 -3.06 26.40
C MET A 62 -12.45 -3.35 25.66
N ASN A 63 -13.01 -2.32 25.01
CA ASN A 63 -14.33 -2.35 24.34
C ASN A 63 -14.28 -3.11 22.99
N TYR A 64 -13.87 -4.37 23.03
CA TYR A 64 -13.83 -5.25 21.88
C TYR A 64 -15.27 -5.66 21.51
N ASN A 65 -15.68 -5.31 20.30
CA ASN A 65 -16.92 -5.81 19.70
C ASN A 65 -16.71 -7.14 18.97
N ASP A 66 -15.54 -7.74 19.11
CA ASP A 66 -15.15 -9.06 18.61
C ASP A 66 -14.44 -9.85 19.73
N GLY A 67 -14.48 -11.18 19.68
CA GLY A 67 -13.86 -12.04 20.72
C GLY A 67 -12.33 -12.01 20.74
N THR A 68 -11.68 -11.00 20.17
CA THR A 68 -10.22 -10.89 20.04
C THR A 68 -9.53 -10.75 21.40
N CYS A 69 -10.22 -10.17 22.39
CA CYS A 69 -9.76 -10.13 23.78
C CYS A 69 -9.52 -11.54 24.37
N CYS A 70 -10.21 -12.56 23.84
CA CYS A 70 -10.08 -13.95 24.30
C CYS A 70 -8.83 -14.64 23.72
N SER A 71 -8.07 -13.95 22.87
CA SER A 71 -6.82 -14.44 22.29
C SER A 71 -5.63 -13.88 23.08
N SER A 72 -4.73 -14.77 23.52
CA SER A 72 -3.47 -14.35 24.10
C SER A 72 -2.62 -13.60 23.07
N PRO A 73 -1.93 -12.50 23.45
CA PRO A 73 -1.01 -11.84 22.56
C PRO A 73 0.06 -12.81 22.03
N GLU A 74 0.39 -12.70 20.74
CA GLU A 74 1.48 -13.48 20.15
C GLU A 74 2.80 -13.20 20.90
N PRO A 75 3.57 -14.24 21.30
CA PRO A 75 4.81 -14.05 22.03
C PRO A 75 5.86 -13.33 21.18
N VAL A 76 6.72 -12.55 21.84
CA VAL A 76 7.82 -11.83 21.18
C VAL A 76 8.86 -12.83 20.66
N THR A 77 9.23 -12.72 19.40
CA THR A 77 10.20 -13.63 18.77
C THR A 77 11.65 -13.22 19.04
N TRP A 78 12.59 -14.16 18.84
CA TRP A 78 14.02 -13.87 18.90
C TRP A 78 14.45 -12.83 17.86
N LEU A 79 13.85 -12.86 16.67
CA LEU A 79 14.11 -11.89 15.61
C LEU A 79 13.75 -10.46 16.07
N GLN A 80 12.58 -10.29 16.68
CA GLN A 80 12.13 -9.01 17.21
C GLN A 80 13.05 -8.54 18.34
N THR A 81 13.38 -9.44 19.26
CA THR A 81 14.29 -9.15 20.38
C THR A 81 15.64 -8.65 19.89
N ILE A 82 16.27 -9.35 18.94
CA ILE A 82 17.57 -8.95 18.37
C ILE A 82 17.46 -7.62 17.63
N THR A 83 16.41 -7.43 16.83
CA THR A 83 16.19 -6.20 16.05
C THR A 83 16.03 -4.99 16.97
N PHE A 84 15.17 -5.06 18.00
CA PHE A 84 14.99 -3.97 18.95
C PHE A 84 16.20 -3.75 19.86
N ALA A 85 16.91 -4.80 20.26
CA ALA A 85 18.18 -4.66 20.98
C ALA A 85 19.22 -3.90 20.13
N SER A 86 19.29 -4.19 18.82
CA SER A 86 20.20 -3.46 17.91
C SER A 86 19.84 -1.98 17.79
N PHE A 87 18.55 -1.64 17.66
CA PHE A 87 18.09 -0.25 17.64
C PHE A 87 18.35 0.45 18.97
N PHE A 88 18.18 -0.26 20.10
CA PHE A 88 18.42 0.28 21.43
C PHE A 88 19.92 0.59 21.64
N ILE A 89 20.82 -0.28 21.21
CA ILE A 89 22.26 -0.02 21.24
C ILE A 89 22.60 1.20 20.37
N VAL A 90 22.05 1.29 19.16
CA VAL A 90 22.24 2.44 18.27
C VAL A 90 21.74 3.74 18.91
N LEU A 91 20.61 3.69 19.62
CA LEU A 91 20.07 4.83 20.37
C LEU A 91 20.99 5.26 21.52
N LEU A 92 21.52 4.32 22.30
CA LEU A 92 22.46 4.66 23.39
C LEU A 92 23.76 5.27 22.84
N LEU A 93 24.29 4.73 21.73
CA LEU A 93 25.46 5.29 21.06
C LEU A 93 25.18 6.68 20.49
N SER A 94 24.02 6.91 19.87
CA SER A 94 23.66 8.22 19.32
C SER A 94 23.49 9.27 20.42
N LEU A 95 22.86 8.90 21.55
CA LEU A 95 22.73 9.75 22.73
C LEU A 95 24.09 10.07 23.36
N GLY A 96 24.96 9.07 23.53
CA GLY A 96 26.31 9.26 24.05
C GLY A 96 27.14 10.21 23.19
N LEU A 97 27.07 10.07 21.86
CA LEU A 97 27.74 10.97 20.92
C LEU A 97 27.13 12.38 20.92
N ALA A 98 25.81 12.51 21.09
CA ALA A 98 25.13 13.80 21.19
C ALA A 98 25.53 14.55 22.48
N VAL A 99 25.59 13.84 23.62
CA VAL A 99 26.08 14.38 24.89
C VAL A 99 27.55 14.79 24.75
N ARG A 100 28.40 13.93 24.16
CA ARG A 100 29.81 14.27 23.90
C ARG A 100 29.95 15.53 23.05
N LYS A 101 29.16 15.67 21.99
CA LYS A 101 29.15 16.86 21.12
C LYS A 101 28.71 18.12 21.89
N ARG A 102 27.72 17.99 22.79
CA ARG A 102 27.25 19.10 23.61
C ARG A 102 28.29 19.55 24.64
N LEU A 103 29.06 18.61 25.19
CA LEU A 103 30.16 18.88 26.11
C LEU A 103 31.41 19.39 25.40
N TRP A 104 31.68 18.89 24.18
CA TRP A 104 32.85 19.25 23.38
C TRP A 104 32.43 19.46 21.92
N PRO A 105 32.24 20.71 21.47
CA PRO A 105 31.72 21.02 20.14
C PRO A 105 32.74 20.64 19.05
N MET A 106 32.59 19.44 18.50
CA MET A 106 33.32 18.96 17.31
C MET A 106 32.43 18.92 16.08
N SER A 107 33.07 18.92 14.91
CA SER A 107 32.42 18.62 13.63
C SER A 107 31.78 17.22 13.66
N GLU A 108 30.58 17.12 13.09
CA GLU A 108 29.88 15.84 12.99
C GLU A 108 30.60 14.90 12.02
N SER A 109 30.79 13.66 12.44
CA SER A 109 31.31 12.61 11.56
C SER A 109 30.18 11.94 10.77
N PRO A 110 30.45 11.37 9.58
CA PRO A 110 29.45 10.62 8.81
C PRO A 110 28.83 9.46 9.60
N LEU A 111 29.64 8.80 10.46
CA LEU A 111 29.17 7.72 11.33
C LEU A 111 28.18 8.24 12.39
N GLN A 112 28.45 9.40 12.99
CA GLN A 112 27.55 10.01 13.96
C GLN A 112 26.20 10.37 13.30
N SER A 113 26.23 10.95 12.10
CA SER A 113 25.02 11.24 11.33
C SER A 113 24.22 9.97 11.04
N ALA A 114 24.89 8.90 10.58
CA ALA A 114 24.25 7.61 10.31
C ALA A 114 23.59 7.01 11.57
N LEU A 115 24.28 7.01 12.71
CA LEU A 115 23.74 6.51 13.99
C LEU A 115 22.54 7.35 14.45
N GLN A 116 22.57 8.67 14.27
CA GLN A 116 21.43 9.54 14.58
C GLN A 116 20.22 9.18 13.71
N GLN A 117 20.39 9.05 12.39
CA GLN A 117 19.27 8.66 11.50
C GLN A 117 18.71 7.28 11.84
N LEU A 118 19.58 6.29 12.10
CA LEU A 118 19.15 4.95 12.51
C LEU A 118 18.43 4.95 13.87
N SER A 119 18.86 5.79 14.83
CA SER A 119 18.19 5.91 16.12
C SER A 119 16.78 6.52 15.99
N ARG A 120 16.60 7.53 15.13
CA ARG A 120 15.27 8.12 14.83
C ARG A 120 14.37 7.09 14.17
N LEU A 121 14.91 6.31 13.23
CA LEU A 121 14.19 5.21 12.59
C LEU A 121 13.78 4.12 13.60
N GLY A 122 14.68 3.75 14.51
CA GLY A 122 14.40 2.80 15.59
C GLY A 122 13.29 3.25 16.53
N LEU A 123 13.22 4.54 16.85
CA LEU A 123 12.11 5.11 17.64
C LEU A 123 10.77 5.03 16.90
N ILE A 124 10.75 5.27 15.59
CA ILE A 124 9.55 5.11 14.76
C ILE A 124 9.12 3.64 14.72
N MET A 125 10.06 2.71 14.54
CA MET A 125 9.76 1.27 14.54
C MET A 125 9.22 0.81 15.91
N ALA A 126 9.77 1.32 17.01
CA ALA A 126 9.28 1.05 18.35
C ALA A 126 7.85 1.60 18.55
N TYR A 127 7.58 2.82 18.05
CA TYR A 127 6.24 3.39 18.07
C TYR A 127 5.24 2.51 17.32
N PHE A 128 5.56 2.06 16.10
CA PHE A 128 4.70 1.15 15.34
C PHE A 128 4.45 -0.17 16.07
N PHE A 129 5.48 -0.71 16.73
CA PHE A 129 5.36 -1.94 17.50
C PHE A 129 4.43 -1.76 18.69
N VAL A 130 4.52 -0.65 19.41
CA VAL A 130 3.60 -0.34 20.52
C VAL A 130 2.17 -0.20 20.00
N CYS A 131 1.95 0.51 18.90
CA CYS A 131 0.61 0.72 18.33
C CYS A 131 -0.07 -0.58 17.87
N ASP A 132 0.68 -1.48 17.22
CA ASP A 132 0.09 -2.63 16.54
C ASP A 132 0.21 -3.94 17.35
N ARG A 133 1.32 -4.14 18.05
CA ARG A 133 1.65 -5.41 18.73
C ARG A 133 1.37 -5.41 20.22
N THR A 134 1.02 -4.26 20.80
CA THR A 134 0.64 -4.17 22.21
C THR A 134 -0.80 -3.68 22.35
N ASN A 135 -1.38 -3.94 23.52
CA ASN A 135 -2.69 -3.42 23.90
C ASN A 135 -2.59 -2.05 24.60
N PHE A 136 -1.48 -1.32 24.40
CA PHE A 136 -1.27 -0.01 25.02
C PHE A 136 -2.29 1.02 24.53
N PHE A 137 -2.67 0.96 23.25
CA PHE A 137 -3.69 1.81 22.66
C PHE A 137 -4.98 1.03 22.38
N MET A 138 -6.11 1.72 22.52
CA MET A 138 -7.43 1.16 22.26
C MET A 138 -7.64 0.90 20.76
N ARG A 139 -8.51 -0.07 20.46
CA ARG A 139 -8.87 -0.47 19.09
C ARG A 139 -10.38 -0.47 18.97
N GLU A 140 -10.90 0.14 17.91
CA GLU A 140 -12.33 0.19 17.62
C GLU A 140 -12.63 -0.43 16.26
N ASN A 141 -13.83 -0.96 16.08
CA ASN A 141 -14.26 -1.48 14.78
C ASN A 141 -14.56 -0.34 13.79
N LYS A 142 -14.35 -0.64 12.50
CA LYS A 142 -14.69 0.30 11.42
C LYS A 142 -16.20 0.37 11.21
N TYR A 143 -16.71 1.59 11.07
CA TYR A 143 -18.10 1.85 10.71
C TYR A 143 -18.17 2.68 9.43
N TYR A 144 -18.65 2.05 8.35
CA TYR A 144 -18.85 2.73 7.09
C TYR A 144 -20.17 3.50 7.07
N THR A 145 -20.11 4.77 6.71
CA THR A 145 -21.27 5.55 6.25
C THR A 145 -20.85 6.37 5.03
N HIS A 146 -21.80 6.66 4.13
CA HIS A 146 -21.51 7.49 2.96
C HIS A 146 -20.97 8.87 3.34
N LEU A 147 -21.49 9.47 4.41
CA LEU A 147 -21.01 10.76 4.91
C LEU A 147 -19.57 10.68 5.42
N ASN A 148 -19.24 9.66 6.23
CA ASN A 148 -17.89 9.49 6.77
C ASN A 148 -16.84 9.24 5.67
N PHE A 149 -17.25 8.71 4.53
CA PHE A 149 -16.35 8.52 3.37
C PHE A 149 -16.26 9.78 2.49
N PHE A 150 -17.39 10.30 2.01
CA PHE A 150 -17.37 11.39 1.03
C PHE A 150 -17.02 12.75 1.62
N LEU A 151 -17.30 13.02 2.89
CA LEU A 151 -16.99 14.31 3.52
C LEU A 151 -15.47 14.54 3.65
N PRO A 152 -14.67 13.60 4.17
CA PRO A 152 -13.21 13.76 4.17
C PRO A 152 -12.62 13.85 2.76
N VAL A 153 -13.14 13.07 1.80
CA VAL A 153 -12.72 13.17 0.38
C VAL A 153 -12.99 14.57 -0.16
N ALA A 154 -14.21 15.10 0.01
CA ALA A 154 -14.58 16.44 -0.44
C ALA A 154 -13.71 17.53 0.21
N TYR A 155 -13.42 17.41 1.51
CA TYR A 155 -12.56 18.34 2.23
C TYR A 155 -11.13 18.35 1.70
N VAL A 156 -10.55 17.17 1.47
CA VAL A 156 -9.21 17.02 0.89
C VAL A 156 -9.14 17.62 -0.53
N PHE A 157 -10.17 17.40 -1.35
CA PHE A 157 -10.24 18.00 -2.69
C PHE A 157 -10.41 19.53 -2.65
N ALA A 158 -11.21 20.05 -1.72
CA ALA A 158 -11.34 21.49 -1.53
C ALA A 158 -9.98 22.11 -1.18
N LEU A 159 -9.23 21.53 -0.22
CA LEU A 159 -7.88 21.97 0.11
C LEU A 159 -6.95 21.90 -1.10
N GLY A 160 -6.96 20.80 -1.84
CA GLY A 160 -6.12 20.62 -3.03
C GLY A 160 -6.34 21.70 -4.10
N LEU A 161 -7.57 22.19 -4.28
CA LEU A 161 -7.89 23.26 -5.22
C LEU A 161 -7.33 24.62 -4.76
N PHE A 162 -7.34 24.92 -3.45
CA PHE A 162 -6.81 26.18 -2.92
C PHE A 162 -5.29 26.31 -3.09
N PHE A 163 -4.55 25.21 -3.04
CA PHE A 163 -3.09 25.20 -3.17
C PHE A 163 -2.61 24.90 -4.60
N THR A 164 -3.15 25.62 -5.60
CA THR A 164 -2.77 25.45 -7.01
C THR A 164 -1.73 26.48 -7.44
N GLU A 165 -0.62 26.02 -8.03
CA GLU A 165 0.47 26.86 -8.55
C GLU A 165 0.71 26.62 -10.05
N GLU A 166 1.43 27.55 -10.69
CA GLU A 166 1.84 27.44 -12.09
C GLU A 166 3.23 26.80 -12.21
N THR A 167 3.42 25.94 -13.20
CA THR A 167 4.70 25.33 -13.54
C THR A 167 5.12 25.69 -14.96
N GLN A 168 6.43 25.80 -15.16
CA GLN A 168 7.01 26.04 -16.49
C GLN A 168 7.05 24.76 -17.35
N GLN A 169 6.74 23.60 -16.77
CA GLN A 169 6.75 22.32 -17.47
C GLN A 169 5.47 22.16 -18.30
N THR A 170 5.62 22.10 -19.62
CA THR A 170 4.49 21.91 -20.55
C THR A 170 4.31 20.46 -21.00
N GLN A 171 5.21 19.55 -20.61
CA GLN A 171 5.15 18.15 -21.04
C GLN A 171 3.97 17.41 -20.39
N VAL A 172 3.38 16.47 -21.12
CA VAL A 172 2.33 15.58 -20.61
C VAL A 172 2.92 14.70 -19.50
N LEU A 173 2.24 14.63 -18.35
CA LEU A 173 2.69 13.84 -17.19
C LEU A 173 4.11 14.16 -16.72
N HIS A 174 4.43 15.45 -16.69
CA HIS A 174 5.67 15.91 -16.05
C HIS A 174 5.65 15.66 -14.54
N ARG A 175 6.79 15.87 -13.87
CA ARG A 175 7.01 15.38 -12.51
C ARG A 175 5.97 15.92 -11.51
N ASP A 176 5.72 17.22 -11.52
CA ASP A 176 4.79 17.88 -10.60
C ASP A 176 3.36 17.32 -10.75
N GLN A 177 2.89 17.10 -11.98
CA GLN A 177 1.61 16.42 -12.24
C GLN A 177 1.58 14.97 -11.75
N THR A 178 2.65 14.20 -11.96
CA THR A 178 2.67 12.80 -11.50
C THR A 178 2.70 12.71 -9.98
N ASP A 179 3.39 13.64 -9.30
CA ASP A 179 3.39 13.74 -7.85
C ASP A 179 2.00 14.22 -7.35
N GLU A 180 1.37 15.21 -7.99
CA GLU A 180 -0.03 15.59 -7.71
C GLU A 180 -0.98 14.39 -7.81
N TRP A 181 -0.87 13.63 -8.91
CA TRP A 181 -1.75 12.49 -9.17
C TRP A 181 -1.60 11.42 -8.09
N LYS A 182 -0.36 11.06 -7.74
CA LYS A 182 -0.10 10.15 -6.61
C LYS A 182 -0.68 10.68 -5.31
N GLY A 183 -0.49 11.97 -5.02
CA GLY A 183 -0.96 12.57 -3.78
C GLY A 183 -2.46 12.44 -3.55
N TRP A 184 -3.28 12.88 -4.52
CA TRP A 184 -4.73 12.78 -4.34
C TRP A 184 -5.20 11.32 -4.33
N MET A 185 -4.59 10.44 -5.14
CA MET A 185 -4.90 9.01 -5.09
C MET A 185 -4.58 8.43 -3.73
N GLN A 186 -3.43 8.78 -3.15
CA GLN A 186 -3.01 8.31 -1.82
C GLN A 186 -4.02 8.73 -0.75
N LEU A 187 -4.44 9.99 -0.75
CA LEU A 187 -5.40 10.49 0.24
C LEU A 187 -6.76 9.79 0.12
N VAL A 188 -7.23 9.52 -1.10
CA VAL A 188 -8.47 8.73 -1.30
C VAL A 188 -8.29 7.29 -0.81
N LEU A 189 -7.16 6.64 -1.09
CA LEU A 189 -6.86 5.28 -0.60
C LEU A 189 -6.82 5.22 0.94
N LEU A 190 -6.23 6.23 1.56
CA LEU A 190 -6.15 6.40 3.01
C LEU A 190 -7.55 6.50 3.63
N VAL A 191 -8.42 7.40 3.12
CA VAL A 191 -9.80 7.52 3.59
C VAL A 191 -10.57 6.22 3.38
N TYR A 192 -10.42 5.58 2.22
CA TYR A 192 -11.06 4.31 1.89
C TYR A 192 -10.75 3.19 2.90
N HIS A 193 -9.49 3.03 3.29
CA HIS A 193 -9.12 2.01 4.28
C HIS A 193 -9.58 2.39 5.68
N MET A 194 -9.47 3.66 6.06
CA MET A 194 -9.88 4.14 7.39
C MET A 194 -11.38 3.92 7.63
N THR A 195 -12.22 4.25 6.65
CA THR A 195 -13.68 4.14 6.79
C THR A 195 -14.24 2.76 6.49
N GLY A 196 -13.41 1.80 6.05
CA GLY A 196 -13.89 0.46 5.67
C GLY A 196 -14.78 0.44 4.42
N ALA A 197 -14.55 1.37 3.48
CA ALA A 197 -15.42 1.55 2.30
C ALA A 197 -15.34 0.39 1.27
N SER A 198 -14.54 -0.65 1.55
CA SER A 198 -14.41 -1.86 0.73
C SER A 198 -15.71 -2.67 0.62
N GLN A 199 -16.66 -2.45 1.52
CA GLN A 199 -17.97 -3.09 1.51
C GLN A 199 -18.87 -2.57 0.37
N VAL A 200 -18.64 -1.34 -0.10
CA VAL A 200 -19.39 -0.73 -1.20
C VAL A 200 -18.71 -1.04 -2.53
N LEU A 201 -19.35 -1.89 -3.34
CA LEU A 201 -18.76 -2.42 -4.57
C LEU A 201 -18.35 -1.34 -5.59
N PRO A 202 -19.17 -0.31 -5.90
CA PRO A 202 -18.74 0.75 -6.81
C PRO A 202 -17.51 1.50 -6.31
N VAL A 203 -17.43 1.80 -5.00
CA VAL A 203 -16.28 2.48 -4.41
C VAL A 203 -15.04 1.59 -4.52
N TYR A 204 -15.17 0.30 -4.20
CA TYR A 204 -14.10 -0.68 -4.38
C TYR A 204 -13.55 -0.67 -5.81
N VAL A 205 -14.40 -0.76 -6.84
CA VAL A 205 -13.96 -0.81 -8.25
C VAL A 205 -13.26 0.48 -8.71
N HIS A 206 -13.70 1.65 -8.22
CA HIS A 206 -13.02 2.92 -8.50
C HIS A 206 -11.66 3.00 -7.79
N VAL A 207 -11.61 2.61 -6.52
CA VAL A 207 -10.36 2.54 -5.76
C VAL A 207 -9.37 1.57 -6.40
N ARG A 208 -9.85 0.44 -6.94
CA ARG A 208 -9.02 -0.49 -7.72
C ARG A 208 -8.41 0.17 -8.95
N ALA A 209 -9.16 1.01 -9.69
CA ALA A 209 -8.58 1.78 -10.80
C ALA A 209 -7.46 2.72 -10.35
N LEU A 210 -7.52 3.28 -9.14
CA LEU A 210 -6.43 4.10 -8.59
C LEU A 210 -5.17 3.26 -8.34
N VAL A 211 -5.30 2.04 -7.82
CA VAL A 211 -4.17 1.12 -7.64
C VAL A 211 -3.54 0.75 -8.99
N SER A 212 -4.35 0.46 -10.01
CA SER A 212 -3.85 0.23 -11.37
C SER A 212 -3.18 1.48 -11.96
N ALA A 213 -3.71 2.68 -11.68
CA ALA A 213 -3.10 3.95 -12.08
C ALA A 213 -1.72 4.16 -11.45
N TYR A 214 -1.53 3.78 -10.19
CA TYR A 214 -0.20 3.78 -9.55
C TYR A 214 0.81 2.89 -10.29
N LEU A 215 0.40 1.67 -10.63
CA LEU A 215 1.24 0.72 -11.38
C LEU A 215 1.50 1.21 -12.81
N PHE A 216 0.50 1.79 -13.45
CA PHE A 216 0.65 2.46 -14.75
C PHE A 216 1.68 3.58 -14.69
N LEU A 217 1.62 4.46 -13.67
CA LEU A 217 2.58 5.53 -13.47
C LEU A 217 4.00 4.99 -13.21
N ALA A 218 4.13 3.89 -12.48
CA ALA A 218 5.42 3.22 -12.29
C ALA A 218 5.98 2.71 -13.63
N GLY A 219 5.16 2.03 -14.43
CA GLY A 219 5.52 1.58 -15.78
C GLY A 219 5.95 2.71 -16.69
N TYR A 220 5.15 3.79 -16.76
CA TYR A 220 5.43 4.99 -17.55
C TYR A 220 6.73 5.68 -17.10
N GLY A 221 6.89 5.93 -15.79
CA GLY A 221 8.04 6.65 -15.26
C GLY A 221 9.35 5.89 -15.43
N HIS A 222 9.36 4.58 -15.16
CA HIS A 222 10.54 3.74 -15.35
C HIS A 222 10.88 3.59 -16.84
N PHE A 223 9.88 3.34 -17.71
CA PHE A 223 10.08 3.29 -19.16
C PHE A 223 10.70 4.59 -19.68
N SER A 224 10.08 5.74 -19.36
CA SER A 224 10.53 7.05 -19.85
C SER A 224 11.97 7.34 -19.42
N TYR A 225 12.35 7.01 -18.19
CA TYR A 225 13.73 7.15 -17.77
C TYR A 225 14.66 6.24 -18.58
N PHE A 226 14.39 4.93 -18.67
CA PHE A 226 15.29 4.00 -19.39
C PHE A 226 15.41 4.37 -20.87
N TRP A 227 14.31 4.83 -21.47
CA TRP A 227 14.26 5.30 -22.85
C TRP A 227 15.17 6.51 -23.08
N HIS A 228 15.12 7.52 -22.21
CA HIS A 228 15.88 8.76 -22.39
C HIS A 228 17.31 8.70 -21.86
N GLN A 229 17.54 8.08 -20.69
CA GLN A 229 18.85 8.09 -20.03
C GLN A 229 19.73 6.90 -20.42
N ALA A 230 19.16 5.82 -20.98
CA ALA A 230 19.87 4.59 -21.33
C ALA A 230 20.69 3.96 -20.17
N ASP A 231 20.41 4.34 -18.93
CA ASP A 231 21.11 3.86 -17.74
C ASP A 231 20.43 2.61 -17.17
N PHE A 232 21.05 1.47 -17.49
CA PHE A 232 20.74 0.12 -17.02
C PHE A 232 21.72 -0.38 -15.95
N GLY A 233 22.45 0.53 -15.28
CA GLY A 233 23.45 0.16 -14.28
C GLY A 233 22.85 -0.50 -13.03
N LEU A 234 23.59 -1.46 -12.46
CA LEU A 234 23.22 -2.13 -11.20
C LEU A 234 23.06 -1.15 -10.03
N LEU A 235 23.81 -0.04 -10.03
CA LEU A 235 23.71 0.99 -9.01
C LEU A 235 22.30 1.60 -8.95
N ARG A 236 21.71 1.89 -10.11
CA ARG A 236 20.35 2.45 -10.18
C ARG A 236 19.32 1.43 -9.71
N LEU A 237 19.45 0.18 -10.16
CA LEU A 237 18.61 -0.93 -9.72
C LEU A 237 18.59 -1.02 -8.18
N ALA A 238 19.78 -1.05 -7.58
CA ALA A 238 19.95 -1.14 -6.13
C ALA A 238 19.37 0.07 -5.39
N ARG A 239 19.56 1.30 -5.90
CA ARG A 239 19.01 2.53 -5.27
C ARG A 239 17.49 2.57 -5.29
N VAL A 240 16.87 2.20 -6.42
CA VAL A 240 15.40 2.15 -6.52
C VAL A 240 14.85 1.07 -5.62
N LEU A 241 15.41 -0.14 -5.66
CA LEU A 241 14.97 -1.23 -4.80
C LEU A 241 15.15 -0.89 -3.31
N PHE A 242 16.28 -0.32 -2.91
CA PHE A 242 16.49 0.09 -1.53
C PHE A 242 15.46 1.12 -1.07
N ARG A 243 15.25 2.19 -1.85
CA ARG A 243 14.28 3.23 -1.50
C ARG A 243 12.86 2.68 -1.36
N THR A 244 12.45 1.79 -2.26
CA THR A 244 11.09 1.21 -2.25
C THR A 244 10.91 0.21 -1.10
N ASN A 245 11.98 -0.48 -0.67
CA ASN A 245 11.88 -1.63 0.24
C ASN A 245 12.35 -1.37 1.66
N LEU A 246 13.12 -0.31 1.93
CA LEU A 246 13.74 -0.10 3.25
C LEU A 246 12.72 -0.19 4.39
N LEU A 247 11.63 0.56 4.30
CA LEU A 247 10.61 0.60 5.35
C LEU A 247 9.97 -0.78 5.55
N VAL A 248 9.59 -1.46 4.48
CA VAL A 248 8.93 -2.77 4.55
C VAL A 248 9.86 -3.84 5.10
N VAL A 249 11.12 -3.88 4.68
CA VAL A 249 12.09 -4.84 5.21
C VAL A 249 12.27 -4.64 6.71
N LEU A 250 12.40 -3.40 7.17
CA LEU A 250 12.50 -3.12 8.60
C LEU A 250 11.23 -3.50 9.37
N LEU A 251 10.06 -3.25 8.80
CA LEU A 251 8.79 -3.66 9.36
C LEU A 251 8.66 -5.19 9.44
N CYS A 252 9.11 -5.94 8.43
CA CYS A 252 9.13 -7.41 8.49
C CYS A 252 9.96 -7.91 9.67
N LEU A 253 11.14 -7.29 9.90
CA LEU A 253 12.01 -7.63 11.03
C LEU A 253 11.40 -7.24 12.39
N CYS A 254 10.77 -6.07 12.48
CA CYS A 254 10.20 -5.56 13.74
C CYS A 254 8.86 -6.21 14.09
N MET A 255 8.03 -6.51 13.09
CA MET A 255 6.67 -7.05 13.29
C MET A 255 6.59 -8.56 13.15
N ASN A 256 7.66 -9.23 12.71
CA ASN A 256 7.68 -10.67 12.44
C ASN A 256 6.54 -11.08 11.49
N ARG A 257 6.37 -10.30 10.40
CA ARG A 257 5.36 -10.54 9.36
C ARG A 257 6.04 -10.75 8.00
N PRO A 258 5.50 -11.64 7.14
CA PRO A 258 6.10 -11.97 5.86
C PRO A 258 6.07 -10.75 4.93
N TYR A 259 7.00 -10.69 3.98
CA TYR A 259 7.12 -9.58 3.03
C TYR A 259 5.83 -9.32 2.22
N GLN A 260 5.06 -10.38 1.94
CA GLN A 260 3.77 -10.31 1.26
C GLN A 260 2.66 -9.61 2.07
N PHE A 261 2.79 -9.46 3.39
CA PHE A 261 1.83 -8.69 4.19
C PHE A 261 1.71 -7.25 3.66
N TYR A 262 2.81 -6.67 3.20
CA TYR A 262 2.87 -5.34 2.59
C TYR A 262 2.80 -5.40 1.06
N TYR A 263 1.89 -6.22 0.51
CA TYR A 263 1.84 -6.70 -0.89
C TYR A 263 2.15 -5.66 -1.99
N PHE A 264 1.80 -4.39 -1.79
CA PHE A 264 2.00 -3.33 -2.78
C PHE A 264 3.49 -3.09 -3.08
N VAL A 265 4.35 -3.18 -2.07
CA VAL A 265 5.81 -2.97 -2.20
C VAL A 265 6.51 -4.11 -2.95
N PRO A 266 6.28 -5.39 -2.61
CA PRO A 266 6.67 -6.53 -3.45
C PRO A 266 6.21 -6.39 -4.90
N LEU A 267 4.95 -5.99 -5.10
CA LEU A 267 4.35 -5.87 -6.43
C LEU A 267 5.04 -4.80 -7.27
N VAL A 268 5.24 -3.59 -6.74
CA VAL A 268 5.93 -2.50 -7.45
C VAL A 268 7.40 -2.85 -7.71
N SER A 269 8.08 -3.49 -6.75
CA SER A 269 9.47 -3.93 -6.90
C SER A 269 9.61 -4.98 -7.99
N PHE A 270 8.72 -5.98 -8.02
CA PHE A 270 8.64 -6.97 -9.08
C PHE A 270 8.46 -6.33 -10.46
N TRP A 271 7.48 -5.43 -10.59
CA TRP A 271 7.21 -4.75 -11.85
C TRP A 271 8.35 -3.85 -12.30
N PHE A 272 9.05 -3.18 -11.39
CA PHE A 272 10.27 -2.45 -11.72
C PHE A 272 11.35 -3.37 -12.30
N LEU A 273 11.56 -4.54 -11.72
CA LEU A 273 12.49 -5.55 -12.26
C LEU A 273 12.05 -6.04 -13.64
N VAL A 274 10.77 -6.29 -13.86
CA VAL A 274 10.23 -6.67 -15.18
C VAL A 274 10.49 -5.58 -16.21
N VAL A 275 10.19 -4.31 -15.90
CA VAL A 275 10.47 -3.17 -16.80
C VAL A 275 11.96 -3.09 -17.14
N ALA A 276 12.82 -3.19 -16.12
CA ALA A 276 14.27 -3.16 -16.29
C ALA A 276 14.78 -4.34 -17.14
N ALA A 277 14.25 -5.54 -16.95
CA ALA A 277 14.59 -6.73 -17.72
C ALA A 277 14.12 -6.63 -19.17
N THR A 278 12.87 -6.20 -19.41
CA THR A 278 12.32 -6.02 -20.76
C THR A 278 13.14 -5.01 -21.56
N LEU A 279 13.44 -3.84 -20.99
CA LEU A 279 14.19 -2.80 -21.71
C LEU A 279 15.71 -3.09 -21.77
N GLY A 280 16.26 -3.69 -20.71
CA GLY A 280 17.69 -4.03 -20.60
C GLY A 280 18.11 -5.26 -21.41
N SER A 281 17.16 -6.10 -21.83
CA SER A 281 17.40 -7.21 -22.77
C SER A 281 18.04 -6.71 -24.07
N LEU A 282 18.88 -7.54 -24.69
CA LEU A 282 19.49 -7.18 -25.97
C LEU A 282 18.45 -7.26 -27.11
N PRO A 283 18.46 -6.34 -28.09
CA PRO A 283 19.29 -5.13 -28.16
C PRO A 283 18.81 -4.05 -27.17
N ARG A 284 19.75 -3.32 -26.56
CA ARG A 284 19.45 -2.16 -25.69
C ARG A 284 19.08 -0.96 -26.55
N ILE A 285 17.86 -0.48 -26.41
CA ILE A 285 17.30 0.59 -27.24
C ILE A 285 17.02 1.80 -26.36
N SER A 286 17.40 2.96 -26.85
CA SER A 286 17.13 4.27 -26.25
C SER A 286 16.57 5.21 -27.30
N ALA A 287 16.08 6.37 -26.89
CA ALA A 287 15.61 7.42 -27.79
C ALA A 287 16.67 7.77 -28.85
N ALA A 288 17.92 7.95 -28.43
CA ALA A 288 19.03 8.29 -29.32
C ALA A 288 19.31 7.20 -30.37
N THR A 289 19.26 5.92 -29.98
CA THR A 289 19.48 4.83 -30.94
C THR A 289 18.28 4.63 -31.85
N ALA A 290 17.06 4.91 -31.38
CA ALA A 290 15.85 4.84 -32.19
C ALA A 290 15.74 5.96 -33.23
N GLU A 291 16.26 7.15 -32.92
CA GLU A 291 16.39 8.24 -33.90
C GLU A 291 17.40 7.89 -35.01
N ALA A 292 18.49 7.22 -34.67
CA ALA A 292 19.50 6.80 -35.65
C ALA A 292 19.04 5.65 -36.56
N ASN A 293 18.22 4.72 -36.05
CA ASN A 293 17.72 3.58 -36.81
C ASN A 293 16.23 3.29 -36.51
N PRO A 294 15.31 3.52 -37.48
CA PRO A 294 13.89 3.30 -37.27
C PRO A 294 13.51 1.82 -37.04
N LEU A 295 14.37 0.86 -37.42
CA LEU A 295 14.16 -0.56 -37.10
C LEU A 295 14.14 -0.82 -35.58
N HIS A 296 14.74 0.06 -34.77
CA HIS A 296 14.66 -0.03 -33.32
C HIS A 296 13.23 0.13 -32.77
N HIS A 297 12.34 0.85 -33.46
CA HIS A 297 10.93 0.89 -33.09
C HIS A 297 10.29 -0.50 -33.20
N LEU A 298 10.63 -1.27 -34.24
CA LEU A 298 10.14 -2.63 -34.41
C LEU A 298 10.63 -3.55 -33.28
N TYR A 299 11.90 -3.46 -32.89
CA TYR A 299 12.41 -4.25 -31.77
C TYR A 299 11.73 -3.92 -30.44
N VAL A 300 11.35 -2.65 -30.19
CA VAL A 300 10.56 -2.28 -29.01
C VAL A 300 9.17 -2.91 -29.07
N VAL A 301 8.51 -2.89 -30.22
CA VAL A 301 7.22 -3.57 -30.42
C VAL A 301 7.35 -5.08 -30.18
N LEU A 302 8.40 -5.72 -30.69
CA LEU A 302 8.67 -7.14 -30.43
C LEU A 302 8.88 -7.43 -28.94
N LYS A 303 9.58 -6.54 -28.21
CA LYS A 303 9.72 -6.65 -26.75
C LYS A 303 8.37 -6.54 -26.02
N PHE A 304 7.47 -5.65 -26.47
CA PHE A 304 6.11 -5.58 -25.93
C PHE A 304 5.30 -6.84 -26.22
N VAL A 305 5.32 -7.35 -27.45
CA VAL A 305 4.66 -8.61 -27.81
C VAL A 305 5.18 -9.74 -26.92
N GLY A 306 6.50 -9.86 -26.76
CA GLY A 306 7.10 -10.84 -25.86
C GLY A 306 6.66 -10.69 -24.41
N LEU A 307 6.61 -9.45 -23.88
CA LEU A 307 6.11 -9.18 -22.54
C LEU A 307 4.65 -9.62 -22.38
N PHE A 308 3.75 -9.22 -23.28
CA PHE A 308 2.34 -9.62 -23.22
C PHE A 308 2.16 -11.13 -23.37
N SER A 309 2.95 -11.80 -24.21
CA SER A 309 2.95 -13.25 -24.34
C SER A 309 3.36 -13.94 -23.03
N ILE A 310 4.43 -13.48 -22.38
CA ILE A 310 4.87 -14.02 -21.07
C ILE A 310 3.80 -13.83 -20.01
N LEU A 311 3.21 -12.62 -19.92
CA LEU A 311 2.12 -12.35 -18.97
C LEU A 311 0.90 -13.25 -19.21
N THR A 312 0.56 -13.49 -20.48
CA THR A 312 -0.55 -14.38 -20.86
C THR A 312 -0.25 -15.83 -20.47
N VAL A 313 0.96 -16.33 -20.73
CA VAL A 313 1.37 -17.70 -20.34
C VAL A 313 1.35 -17.87 -18.82
N LEU A 314 1.90 -16.90 -18.08
CA LEU A 314 1.87 -16.90 -16.61
C LEU A 314 0.44 -16.89 -16.07
N TYR A 315 -0.46 -16.14 -16.69
CA TYR A 315 -1.87 -16.11 -16.29
C TYR A 315 -2.61 -17.42 -16.60
N MET A 316 -2.42 -17.97 -17.79
CA MET A 316 -3.14 -19.17 -18.23
C MET A 316 -2.69 -20.44 -17.49
N SER A 317 -1.48 -20.44 -16.90
CA SER A 317 -0.93 -21.58 -16.17
C SER A 317 -0.56 -21.21 -14.74
N GLU A 318 -1.51 -21.41 -13.82
CA GLU A 318 -1.27 -21.27 -12.38
C GLU A 318 -0.14 -22.19 -11.90
N VAL A 319 -0.07 -23.42 -12.40
CA VAL A 319 1.02 -24.37 -12.08
C VAL A 319 2.40 -23.83 -12.50
N PHE A 320 2.49 -23.17 -13.66
CA PHE A 320 3.76 -22.58 -14.10
C PHE A 320 4.13 -21.37 -13.24
N PHE A 321 3.15 -20.55 -12.87
CA PHE A 321 3.33 -19.44 -11.94
C PHE A 321 3.86 -19.94 -10.59
N GLU A 322 3.22 -20.94 -9.99
CA GLU A 322 3.66 -21.52 -8.71
C GLU A 322 5.09 -22.04 -8.79
N LYS A 323 5.44 -22.77 -9.86
CA LYS A 323 6.82 -23.26 -10.05
C LYS A 323 7.85 -22.13 -10.12
N ILE A 324 7.52 -21.00 -10.75
CA ILE A 324 8.44 -19.87 -10.85
C ILE A 324 8.61 -19.18 -9.50
N PHE A 325 7.54 -18.93 -8.75
CA PHE A 325 7.60 -18.09 -7.56
C PHE A 325 7.84 -18.86 -6.25
N VAL A 326 7.56 -20.16 -6.20
CA VAL A 326 7.77 -21.03 -5.02
C VAL A 326 9.12 -21.76 -5.09
N THR A 327 9.91 -21.59 -6.15
CA THR A 327 11.26 -22.14 -6.23
C THR A 327 12.24 -21.40 -5.29
N ARG A 328 13.12 -22.18 -4.66
CA ARG A 328 14.22 -21.63 -3.84
C ARG A 328 15.28 -21.01 -4.77
N PRO A 329 15.89 -19.88 -4.39
CA PRO A 329 15.93 -19.29 -3.04
C PRO A 329 14.89 -18.19 -2.75
N TRP A 330 14.06 -17.78 -3.72
CA TRP A 330 13.19 -16.59 -3.56
C TRP A 330 11.79 -16.88 -3.02
N LYS A 331 11.46 -18.15 -2.70
CA LYS A 331 10.17 -18.58 -2.14
C LYS A 331 9.63 -17.64 -1.06
N ALA A 332 10.44 -17.30 -0.05
CA ALA A 332 9.99 -16.45 1.08
C ALA A 332 9.60 -15.02 0.68
N LEU A 333 10.01 -14.54 -0.50
CA LEU A 333 9.58 -13.23 -0.99
C LEU A 333 8.13 -13.24 -1.46
N PHE A 334 7.57 -14.40 -1.84
CA PHE A 334 6.29 -14.50 -2.55
C PHE A 334 5.21 -15.27 -1.78
N VAL A 335 5.51 -15.74 -0.57
CA VAL A 335 4.68 -16.66 0.18
C VAL A 335 4.28 -16.04 1.54
N THR A 336 3.10 -16.38 2.05
CA THR A 336 2.59 -15.97 3.36
C THR A 336 3.11 -16.88 4.51
N THR A 337 2.74 -16.58 5.76
CA THR A 337 3.08 -17.42 6.93
C THR A 337 2.62 -18.87 6.80
N ASP A 338 1.51 -19.11 6.11
CA ASP A 338 0.91 -20.44 5.94
C ASP A 338 1.46 -21.18 4.71
N ASP A 339 2.63 -20.75 4.24
CA ASP A 339 3.26 -21.27 3.02
C ASP A 339 2.39 -21.14 1.75
N SER A 340 1.48 -20.14 1.71
CA SER A 340 0.54 -19.93 0.59
C SER A 340 0.99 -18.83 -0.38
N ILE A 341 0.91 -19.12 -1.68
CA ILE A 341 1.14 -18.16 -2.79
C ILE A 341 -0.15 -17.46 -3.26
N LYS A 342 -1.31 -17.87 -2.74
CA LYS A 342 -2.63 -17.39 -3.22
C LYS A 342 -2.75 -15.87 -3.24
N GLU A 343 -2.22 -15.20 -2.20
CA GLU A 343 -2.25 -13.74 -2.12
C GLU A 343 -1.39 -13.09 -3.21
N TRP A 344 -0.16 -13.58 -3.41
CA TRP A 344 0.72 -13.07 -4.47
C TRP A 344 0.10 -13.27 -5.86
N TRP A 345 -0.41 -14.47 -6.14
CA TRP A 345 -1.12 -14.77 -7.39
C TRP A 345 -2.32 -13.85 -7.59
N PHE A 346 -3.17 -13.68 -6.57
CA PHE A 346 -4.34 -12.80 -6.62
C PHE A 346 -3.96 -11.35 -6.94
N ARG A 347 -2.97 -10.79 -6.23
CA ARG A 347 -2.54 -9.39 -6.43
C ARG A 347 -1.89 -9.17 -7.79
N TRP A 348 -1.05 -10.11 -8.24
CA TRP A 348 -0.43 -10.05 -9.56
C TRP A 348 -1.46 -10.19 -10.68
N LYS A 349 -2.42 -11.12 -10.54
CA LYS A 349 -3.47 -11.43 -11.52
C LYS A 349 -4.34 -10.21 -11.82
N ILE A 350 -4.75 -9.45 -10.80
CA ILE A 350 -5.69 -8.34 -10.98
C ILE A 350 -5.10 -7.19 -11.81
N ASP A 351 -3.84 -6.83 -11.58
CA ASP A 351 -3.21 -5.65 -12.21
C ASP A 351 -2.20 -6.02 -13.31
N ARG A 352 -2.31 -7.23 -13.87
CA ARG A 352 -1.29 -7.83 -14.76
C ARG A 352 -0.87 -6.97 -15.96
N TYR A 353 -1.76 -6.14 -16.49
CA TYR A 353 -1.48 -5.32 -17.68
C TYR A 353 -1.17 -3.86 -17.35
N SER A 354 -1.44 -3.38 -16.13
CA SER A 354 -1.35 -1.96 -15.77
C SER A 354 0.01 -1.35 -16.07
N VAL A 355 1.09 -2.06 -15.71
CA VAL A 355 2.47 -1.61 -15.94
C VAL A 355 2.84 -1.64 -17.42
N ALA A 356 2.48 -2.71 -18.12
CA ALA A 356 2.71 -2.84 -19.56
C ALA A 356 1.96 -1.75 -20.34
N SER A 357 0.73 -1.41 -19.95
CA SER A 357 -0.03 -0.28 -20.49
C SER A 357 0.67 1.06 -20.22
N GLY A 358 1.28 1.25 -19.05
CA GLY A 358 2.07 2.44 -18.73
C GLY A 358 3.33 2.58 -19.60
N MET A 359 4.04 1.47 -19.82
CA MET A 359 5.19 1.44 -20.75
C MET A 359 4.75 1.73 -22.19
N LEU A 360 3.65 1.11 -22.64
CA LEU A 360 3.09 1.33 -23.98
C LEU A 360 2.66 2.79 -24.17
N PHE A 361 2.06 3.40 -23.16
CA PHE A 361 1.73 4.82 -23.17
C PHE A 361 2.99 5.68 -23.29
N GLY A 362 4.06 5.38 -22.56
CA GLY A 362 5.33 6.09 -22.68
C GLY A 362 5.92 6.02 -24.10
N PHE A 363 5.88 4.83 -24.72
CA PHE A 363 6.32 4.66 -26.10
C PHE A 363 5.42 5.39 -27.11
N ALA A 364 4.10 5.30 -26.94
CA ALA A 364 3.12 5.98 -27.78
C ALA A 364 3.23 7.51 -27.65
N HIS A 365 3.43 8.03 -26.44
CA HIS A 365 3.67 9.46 -26.18
C HIS A 365 4.91 9.96 -26.91
N TYR A 366 6.01 9.20 -26.86
CA TYR A 366 7.22 9.49 -27.65
C TYR A 366 6.93 9.54 -29.16
N LEU A 367 6.27 8.53 -29.73
CA LEU A 367 5.94 8.49 -31.16
C LEU A 367 5.02 9.64 -31.57
N LEU A 368 3.98 9.92 -30.78
CA LEU A 368 3.05 11.02 -31.05
C LEU A 368 3.79 12.37 -31.09
N ARG A 369 4.79 12.57 -30.22
CA ARG A 369 5.64 13.76 -30.23
C ARG A 369 6.57 13.78 -31.44
N GLN A 370 7.18 12.65 -31.79
CA GLN A 370 8.07 12.53 -32.95
C GLN A 370 7.34 12.85 -34.26
N TYR A 371 6.12 12.37 -34.44
CA TYR A 371 5.26 12.64 -35.60
C TYR A 371 4.50 13.97 -35.52
N ARG A 372 4.76 14.80 -34.50
CA ARG A 372 4.12 16.12 -34.29
C ARG A 372 2.58 16.06 -34.24
N VAL A 373 2.02 14.95 -33.76
CA VAL A 373 0.58 14.80 -33.54
C VAL A 373 0.14 15.54 -32.28
N ILE A 374 1.03 15.61 -31.27
CA ILE A 374 0.83 16.34 -30.02
C ILE A 374 1.77 17.56 -29.92
N GLY A 375 1.25 18.66 -29.39
CA GLY A 375 1.98 19.90 -29.14
C GLY A 375 2.20 20.15 -27.65
N ASP A 376 3.07 19.37 -26.99
CA ASP A 376 3.36 19.51 -25.55
C ASP A 376 4.57 20.42 -25.25
N ASN A 377 5.09 21.12 -26.26
CA ASN A 377 6.22 22.06 -26.13
C ASN A 377 5.78 23.53 -25.93
N HIS A 378 4.46 23.80 -25.87
CA HIS A 378 3.90 25.14 -25.73
C HIS A 378 2.73 25.16 -24.72
N HIS A 379 2.35 26.35 -24.27
CA HIS A 379 1.23 26.59 -23.33
C HIS A 379 -0.17 26.46 -23.97
N GLY A 380 -0.25 25.95 -25.20
CA GLY A 380 -1.50 25.78 -25.94
C GLY A 380 -2.15 24.41 -25.71
N ASN A 381 -3.26 24.16 -26.40
CA ASN A 381 -3.92 22.85 -26.37
C ASN A 381 -3.00 21.76 -26.92
N LEU A 382 -3.14 20.54 -26.40
CA LEU A 382 -2.34 19.38 -26.79
C LEU A 382 -2.57 18.99 -28.25
N PHE A 383 -3.79 19.16 -28.74
CA PHE A 383 -4.22 18.87 -30.10
C PHE A 383 -4.81 20.13 -30.76
N SER A 384 -5.11 20.05 -32.06
CA SER A 384 -5.92 21.07 -32.75
C SER A 384 -7.29 21.22 -32.08
N ARG A 385 -7.96 22.37 -32.23
CA ARG A 385 -9.21 22.67 -31.50
C ARG A 385 -10.30 21.62 -31.74
N GLY A 386 -10.52 21.22 -32.99
CA GLY A 386 -11.52 20.19 -33.34
C GLY A 386 -11.18 18.83 -32.75
N LEU A 387 -9.93 18.39 -32.88
CA LEU A 387 -9.46 17.11 -32.32
C LEU A 387 -9.46 17.11 -30.78
N SER A 388 -9.23 18.26 -30.15
CA SER A 388 -9.30 18.40 -28.69
C SER A 388 -10.72 18.10 -28.20
N LEU A 389 -11.75 18.65 -28.84
CA LEU A 389 -13.13 18.40 -28.43
C LEU A 389 -13.54 16.94 -28.60
N THR A 390 -13.17 16.30 -29.72
CA THR A 390 -13.50 14.89 -29.96
C THR A 390 -12.79 13.96 -28.98
N VAL A 391 -11.50 14.20 -28.73
CA VAL A 391 -10.70 13.42 -27.79
C VAL A 391 -11.17 13.64 -26.34
N ALA A 392 -11.55 14.86 -25.96
CA ALA A 392 -12.15 15.13 -24.65
C ALA A 392 -13.49 14.40 -24.48
N PHE A 393 -14.37 14.43 -25.48
CA PHE A 393 -15.64 13.71 -25.44
C PHE A 393 -15.43 12.19 -25.33
N GLY A 394 -14.50 11.63 -26.11
CA GLY A 394 -14.11 10.23 -26.00
C GLY A 394 -13.59 9.85 -24.61
N ALA A 395 -12.77 10.71 -23.99
CA ALA A 395 -12.30 10.50 -22.62
C ALA A 395 -13.43 10.58 -21.58
N LEU A 396 -14.40 11.49 -21.75
CA LEU A 396 -15.59 11.53 -20.89
C LEU A 396 -16.44 10.25 -21.02
N LEU A 397 -16.62 9.74 -22.24
CA LEU A 397 -17.28 8.45 -22.47
C LEU A 397 -16.50 7.29 -21.84
N GLY A 398 -15.16 7.32 -21.88
CA GLY A 398 -14.31 6.32 -21.25
C GLY A 398 -14.45 6.29 -19.72
N LEU A 399 -14.49 7.47 -19.07
CA LEU A 399 -14.81 7.56 -17.64
C LEU A 399 -16.23 7.08 -17.34
N GLY A 400 -17.21 7.53 -18.13
CA GLY A 400 -18.60 7.11 -17.99
C GLY A 400 -18.80 5.60 -18.15
N PHE A 401 -18.10 4.97 -19.09
CA PHE A 401 -18.08 3.52 -19.29
C PHE A 401 -17.56 2.80 -18.04
N TYR A 402 -16.41 3.21 -17.50
CA TYR A 402 -15.83 2.55 -16.34
C TYR A 402 -16.68 2.75 -15.08
N THR A 403 -17.25 3.95 -14.89
CA THR A 403 -18.19 4.21 -13.78
C THR A 403 -19.45 3.36 -13.93
N THR A 404 -20.02 3.26 -15.14
CA THR A 404 -21.19 2.39 -15.38
C THR A 404 -20.86 0.93 -15.09
N PHE A 405 -19.69 0.45 -15.52
CA PHE A 405 -19.18 -0.89 -15.17
C PHE A 405 -19.10 -1.09 -13.65
N ALA A 406 -18.60 -0.12 -12.90
CA ALA A 406 -18.50 -0.19 -11.44
C ALA A 406 -19.87 -0.31 -10.74
N PHE A 407 -20.94 0.26 -11.30
CA PHE A 407 -22.30 0.15 -10.75
C PHE A 407 -23.06 -1.08 -11.23
N VAL A 408 -22.79 -1.58 -12.44
CA VAL A 408 -23.48 -2.75 -13.02
C VAL A 408 -22.86 -4.07 -12.56
N CYS A 409 -21.59 -4.05 -12.14
CA CYS A 409 -20.92 -5.25 -11.68
C CYS A 409 -21.59 -5.85 -10.43
N ARG A 410 -21.70 -7.19 -10.38
CA ARG A 410 -22.51 -7.90 -9.36
C ARG A 410 -21.71 -8.37 -8.16
N SER A 411 -20.45 -8.75 -8.34
CA SER A 411 -19.61 -9.34 -7.29
C SER A 411 -18.15 -8.92 -7.44
N LYS A 412 -17.39 -8.86 -6.33
CA LYS A 412 -15.96 -8.51 -6.37
C LYS A 412 -15.15 -9.43 -7.31
N PRO A 413 -15.31 -10.76 -7.30
CA PRO A 413 -14.59 -11.63 -8.23
C PRO A 413 -14.85 -11.30 -9.70
N ASP A 414 -16.12 -11.13 -10.08
CA ASP A 414 -16.49 -10.80 -11.47
C ASP A 414 -15.89 -9.46 -11.89
N CYS A 415 -15.95 -8.45 -11.01
CA CYS A 415 -15.35 -7.15 -11.31
C CYS A 415 -13.85 -7.25 -11.48
N ASN A 416 -13.17 -8.04 -10.65
CA ASN A 416 -11.72 -8.18 -10.67
C ASN A 416 -11.21 -8.84 -11.96
N GLU A 417 -11.96 -9.81 -12.50
CA GLU A 417 -11.63 -10.42 -13.79
C GLU A 417 -11.71 -9.43 -14.94
N VAL A 418 -12.82 -8.68 -15.04
CA VAL A 418 -13.02 -7.70 -16.12
C VAL A 418 -12.08 -6.49 -15.96
N HIS A 419 -11.86 -6.04 -14.73
CA HIS A 419 -11.02 -4.90 -14.39
C HIS A 419 -9.62 -4.99 -15.00
N ALA A 420 -8.99 -6.17 -14.96
CA ALA A 420 -7.66 -6.38 -15.53
C ALA A 420 -7.57 -5.97 -17.02
N TYR A 421 -8.67 -6.11 -17.77
CA TYR A 421 -8.73 -5.79 -19.20
C TYR A 421 -9.16 -4.35 -19.49
N VAL A 422 -9.94 -3.72 -18.60
CA VAL A 422 -10.54 -2.40 -18.87
C VAL A 422 -9.96 -1.27 -18.01
N SER A 423 -9.09 -1.57 -17.05
CA SER A 423 -8.51 -0.58 -16.12
C SER A 423 -7.72 0.53 -16.81
N PHE A 424 -7.16 0.28 -17.99
CA PHE A 424 -6.45 1.30 -18.76
C PHE A 424 -7.38 2.40 -19.30
N VAL A 425 -8.67 2.12 -19.50
CA VAL A 425 -9.65 3.06 -20.06
C VAL A 425 -9.83 4.31 -19.17
N PRO A 426 -10.16 4.20 -17.87
CA PRO A 426 -10.27 5.38 -17.01
C PRO A 426 -8.92 6.09 -16.82
N ILE A 427 -7.80 5.35 -16.84
CA ILE A 427 -6.45 5.91 -16.69
C ILE A 427 -6.12 6.82 -17.88
N LEU A 428 -6.26 6.33 -19.11
CA LEU A 428 -6.03 7.12 -20.32
C LEU A 428 -7.00 8.30 -20.42
N SER A 429 -8.26 8.08 -20.05
CA SER A 429 -9.27 9.13 -20.04
C SER A 429 -8.91 10.28 -19.10
N TYR A 430 -8.44 9.96 -17.89
CA TYR A 430 -7.94 10.94 -16.92
C TYR A 430 -6.72 11.70 -17.47
N ILE A 431 -5.73 10.99 -18.03
CA ILE A 431 -4.53 11.61 -18.59
C ILE A 431 -4.89 12.61 -19.68
N ILE A 432 -5.78 12.21 -20.60
CA ILE A 432 -6.27 13.06 -21.68
C ILE A 432 -6.93 14.32 -21.12
N LEU A 433 -7.94 14.18 -20.25
CA LEU A 433 -8.68 15.33 -19.71
C LEU A 433 -7.78 16.27 -18.91
N ARG A 434 -6.82 15.73 -18.14
CA ARG A 434 -5.86 16.51 -17.35
C ARG A 434 -4.88 17.32 -18.20
N ASN A 435 -4.55 16.85 -19.41
CA ASN A 435 -3.48 17.40 -20.24
C ASN A 435 -3.94 18.07 -21.53
N ILE A 436 -5.22 17.98 -21.89
CA ILE A 436 -5.72 18.48 -23.18
C ILE A 436 -5.61 20.00 -23.33
N SER A 437 -5.94 20.72 -22.24
CA SER A 437 -5.80 22.17 -22.16
C SER A 437 -4.42 22.54 -21.64
N GLY A 438 -3.76 23.50 -22.29
CA GLY A 438 -2.48 24.02 -21.81
C GLY A 438 -2.57 24.62 -20.41
N LEU A 439 -3.69 25.26 -20.06
CA LEU A 439 -3.94 25.83 -18.73
C LEU A 439 -3.91 24.78 -17.63
N LEU A 440 -4.60 23.65 -17.87
CA LEU A 440 -4.57 22.53 -16.92
C LEU A 440 -3.16 21.93 -16.89
N ARG A 441 -2.51 21.79 -18.06
CA ARG A 441 -1.19 21.17 -18.12
C ARG A 441 -0.12 21.93 -17.35
N THR A 442 -0.18 23.26 -17.32
CA THR A 442 0.80 24.11 -16.61
C THR A 442 0.39 24.55 -15.22
N ARG A 443 -0.62 23.90 -14.63
CA ARG A 443 -1.02 24.14 -13.24
C ARG A 443 -1.06 22.84 -12.48
N TYR A 444 -0.64 22.87 -11.22
CA TYR A 444 -0.69 21.70 -10.35
C TYR A 444 -0.96 22.07 -8.89
N SER A 445 -1.50 21.13 -8.11
CA SER A 445 -1.71 21.31 -6.68
C SER A 445 -0.44 20.98 -5.90
N THR A 446 0.17 21.96 -5.25
CA THR A 446 1.36 21.75 -4.40
C THR A 446 1.05 20.91 -3.18
N PHE A 447 -0.16 21.05 -2.63
CA PHE A 447 -0.67 20.20 -1.55
C PHE A 447 -0.66 18.73 -1.96
N PHE A 448 -1.30 18.37 -3.07
CA PHE A 448 -1.29 16.98 -3.54
C PHE A 448 0.11 16.53 -3.94
N ALA A 449 0.89 17.36 -4.64
CA ALA A 449 2.25 16.99 -5.02
C ALA A 449 3.14 16.67 -3.79
N TRP A 450 2.95 17.36 -2.67
CA TRP A 450 3.67 17.05 -1.43
C TRP A 450 3.29 15.66 -0.88
N PHE A 451 2.00 15.35 -0.80
CA PHE A 451 1.52 14.02 -0.42
C PHE A 451 1.99 12.93 -1.38
N GLY A 452 2.13 13.24 -2.67
CA GLY A 452 2.65 12.32 -3.68
C GLY A 452 4.11 11.94 -3.49
N LYS A 453 4.93 12.83 -2.94
CA LYS A 453 6.35 12.56 -2.66
C LYS A 453 6.54 11.54 -1.54
N ILE A 454 5.62 11.53 -0.57
CA ILE A 454 5.62 10.65 0.62
C ILE A 454 4.55 9.56 0.55
N SER A 455 4.02 9.27 -0.65
CA SER A 455 2.82 8.44 -0.81
C SER A 455 3.04 6.99 -0.35
N LEU A 456 4.24 6.46 -0.59
CA LEU A 456 4.60 5.09 -0.24
C LEU A 456 4.67 4.93 1.29
N GLU A 457 5.34 5.86 1.96
CA GLU A 457 5.49 5.88 3.41
C GLU A 457 4.14 6.05 4.09
N LEU A 458 3.27 6.92 3.57
CA LEU A 458 1.88 7.05 4.04
C LEU A 458 1.08 5.75 3.87
N PHE A 459 1.21 5.09 2.72
CA PHE A 459 0.50 3.84 2.45
C PHE A 459 0.91 2.73 3.42
N ILE A 460 2.18 2.65 3.79
CA ILE A 460 2.68 1.61 4.68
C ILE A 460 2.40 1.97 6.14
N ALA A 461 2.66 3.21 6.55
CA ALA A 461 2.48 3.64 7.95
C ALA A 461 1.01 3.58 8.40
N GLN A 462 0.04 3.67 7.48
CA GLN A 462 -1.38 3.54 7.83
C GLN A 462 -1.69 2.22 8.56
N TYR A 463 -0.97 1.12 8.23
CA TYR A 463 -1.21 -0.20 8.83
C TYR A 463 -0.94 -0.23 10.33
N HIS A 464 -0.10 0.67 10.84
CA HIS A 464 0.32 0.67 12.24
C HIS A 464 -0.13 1.91 13.02
N ILE A 465 -0.53 2.99 12.35
CA ILE A 465 -0.97 4.23 13.02
C ILE A 465 -2.49 4.41 12.97
N TRP A 466 -3.11 4.04 11.85
CA TRP A 466 -4.55 4.21 11.66
C TRP A 466 -5.31 2.90 11.79
N LEU A 467 -4.81 1.86 11.13
CA LEU A 467 -5.45 0.56 11.10
C LEU A 467 -4.99 -0.27 12.29
N ALA A 468 -5.87 -1.14 12.76
CA ALA A 468 -5.59 -2.11 13.81
C ALA A 468 -6.28 -3.45 13.46
N ALA A 469 -5.93 -4.51 14.19
CA ALA A 469 -6.53 -5.84 14.07
C ALA A 469 -6.57 -6.33 12.60
N ASP A 470 -5.41 -6.39 11.95
CA ASP A 470 -5.28 -6.83 10.54
C ASP A 470 -6.21 -6.08 9.58
N THR A 471 -6.33 -4.76 9.78
CA THR A 471 -7.17 -3.84 8.99
C THR A 471 -8.68 -3.93 9.24
N HIS A 472 -9.14 -4.68 10.23
CA HIS A 472 -10.56 -4.71 10.60
C HIS A 472 -10.96 -3.54 11.51
N GLY A 473 -10.02 -3.04 12.31
CA GLY A 473 -10.23 -1.95 13.25
C GLY A 473 -9.44 -0.67 12.95
N VAL A 474 -9.65 0.31 13.81
CA VAL A 474 -8.99 1.62 13.85
C VAL A 474 -8.34 1.81 15.20
N LEU A 475 -7.14 2.38 15.22
CA LEU A 475 -6.41 2.72 16.43
C LEU A 475 -6.98 3.98 17.10
N VAL A 476 -7.14 3.94 18.42
CA VAL A 476 -7.69 5.04 19.21
C VAL A 476 -6.65 5.51 20.23
N LEU A 477 -6.07 6.68 19.97
CA LEU A 477 -5.20 7.43 20.88
C LEU A 477 -6.00 8.36 21.81
N VAL A 478 -7.15 8.86 21.36
CA VAL A 478 -8.01 9.77 22.15
C VAL A 478 -9.39 9.15 22.33
N PRO A 479 -9.62 8.40 23.43
CA PRO A 479 -10.90 7.75 23.71
C PRO A 479 -12.05 8.74 23.85
N GLY A 480 -13.24 8.37 23.38
CA GLY A 480 -14.47 9.18 23.52
C GLY A 480 -14.62 10.36 22.55
N TYR A 481 -13.59 10.69 21.76
CA TYR A 481 -13.61 11.80 20.78
C TYR A 481 -13.15 11.36 19.38
N PRO A 482 -14.02 10.69 18.58
CA PRO A 482 -13.62 10.09 17.30
C PRO A 482 -13.01 11.08 16.29
N VAL A 483 -13.59 12.28 16.18
CA VAL A 483 -13.07 13.32 15.25
C VAL A 483 -11.69 13.82 15.67
N LEU A 484 -11.49 14.06 16.97
CA LEU A 484 -10.21 14.48 17.50
C LEU A 484 -9.16 13.37 17.35
N ASN A 485 -9.55 12.11 17.58
CA ASN A 485 -8.69 10.95 17.34
C ASN A 485 -8.22 10.90 15.87
N VAL A 486 -9.13 11.06 14.91
CA VAL A 486 -8.77 11.12 13.49
C VAL A 486 -7.83 12.28 13.20
N MET A 487 -8.06 13.47 13.74
CA MET A 487 -7.17 14.62 13.53
C MET A 487 -5.76 14.39 14.09
N VAL A 488 -5.65 13.91 15.33
CA VAL A 488 -4.37 13.65 16.00
C VAL A 488 -3.61 12.53 15.30
N THR A 489 -4.27 11.40 15.03
CA THR A 489 -3.67 10.27 14.32
C THR A 489 -3.23 10.65 12.90
N SER A 490 -4.01 11.48 12.20
CA SER A 490 -3.64 11.99 10.87
C SER A 490 -2.37 12.85 10.92
N LEU A 491 -2.27 13.74 11.91
CA LEU A 491 -1.06 14.56 12.10
C LEU A 491 0.16 13.68 12.36
N VAL A 492 0.04 12.72 13.29
CA VAL A 492 1.12 11.78 13.60
C VAL A 492 1.51 10.96 12.37
N LEU A 493 0.54 10.43 11.62
CA LEU A 493 0.77 9.68 10.38
C LEU A 493 1.57 10.50 9.36
N VAL A 494 1.16 11.74 9.13
CA VAL A 494 1.80 12.62 8.17
C VAL A 494 3.23 12.99 8.61
N CYS A 495 3.43 13.32 9.89
CA CYS A 495 4.76 13.62 10.43
C CYS A 495 5.69 12.41 10.34
N VAL A 496 5.21 11.22 10.70
CA VAL A 496 6.01 9.99 10.65
C VAL A 496 6.33 9.61 9.21
N ALA A 497 5.37 9.67 8.28
CA ALA A 497 5.61 9.36 6.88
C ALA A 497 6.63 10.31 6.25
N HIS A 498 6.54 11.62 6.55
CA HIS A 498 7.53 12.60 6.14
C HIS A 498 8.91 12.30 6.72
N GLU A 499 8.99 11.97 8.00
CA GLU A 499 10.27 11.66 8.65
C GLU A 499 10.92 10.40 8.05
N VAL A 500 10.16 9.33 7.84
CA VAL A 500 10.66 8.11 7.20
C VAL A 500 11.13 8.39 5.78
N HIS A 501 10.44 9.26 5.03
CA HIS A 501 10.86 9.66 3.69
C HIS A 501 12.25 10.34 3.71
N VAL A 502 12.45 11.29 4.62
CA VAL A 502 13.74 11.98 4.80
C VAL A 502 14.83 10.98 5.21
N LEU A 503 14.55 10.12 6.19
CA LEU A 503 15.47 9.09 6.68
C LEU A 503 15.89 8.13 5.55
N THR A 504 14.95 7.70 4.73
CA THR A 504 15.23 6.83 3.57
C THR A 504 16.16 7.52 2.58
N GLY A 505 15.94 8.81 2.31
CA GLY A 505 16.81 9.62 1.47
C GLY A 505 18.25 9.75 2.01
N CYS A 506 18.40 9.92 3.32
CA CYS A 506 19.71 10.01 3.98
C CYS A 506 20.44 8.67 4.08
N LEU A 507 19.72 7.57 4.30
CA LEU A 507 20.31 6.23 4.44
C LEU A 507 20.67 5.59 3.10
N MET A 508 19.95 5.93 2.02
CA MET A 508 20.18 5.38 0.68
C MET A 508 21.61 5.54 0.14
N PRO A 509 22.27 6.72 0.19
CA PRO A 509 23.66 6.83 -0.28
C PRO A 509 24.67 6.10 0.61
N LEU A 510 24.33 5.86 1.89
CA LEU A 510 25.17 5.12 2.84
C LEU A 510 25.07 3.61 2.59
N ALA A 511 23.86 3.11 2.36
CA ALA A 511 23.58 1.70 2.11
C ALA A 511 23.98 1.28 0.69
N VAL A 512 23.71 2.14 -0.29
CA VAL A 512 23.94 1.93 -1.73
C VAL A 512 24.90 3.01 -2.27
N PRO A 513 26.20 2.93 -1.90
CA PRO A 513 27.21 3.90 -2.32
C PRO A 513 27.44 3.84 -3.85
N ALA A 514 27.89 4.95 -4.43
CA ALA A 514 28.13 5.05 -5.87
C ALA A 514 29.28 4.14 -6.34
N ASP A 515 30.26 3.88 -5.48
CA ASP A 515 31.38 2.98 -5.76
C ASP A 515 30.92 1.52 -5.64
N TRP A 516 31.11 0.77 -6.73
CA TRP A 516 30.70 -0.62 -6.85
C TRP A 516 31.34 -1.55 -5.81
N LYS A 517 32.57 -1.26 -5.36
CA LYS A 517 33.27 -2.09 -4.37
C LYS A 517 32.55 -2.03 -3.02
N TYR A 518 32.21 -0.82 -2.58
CA TYR A 518 31.47 -0.62 -1.34
C TYR A 518 30.02 -1.11 -1.46
N LEU A 519 29.42 -1.00 -2.65
CA LEU A 519 28.09 -1.55 -2.92
C LEU A 519 28.08 -3.07 -2.74
N VAL A 520 29.00 -3.79 -3.39
CA VAL A 520 29.10 -5.25 -3.28
C VAL A 520 29.35 -5.66 -1.83
N ARG A 521 30.26 -4.98 -1.12
CA ARG A 521 30.49 -5.21 0.31
C ARG A 521 29.19 -5.09 1.11
N ASN A 522 28.45 -4.00 0.94
CA ASN A 522 27.22 -3.76 1.69
C ASN A 522 26.12 -4.79 1.35
N VAL A 523 25.99 -5.20 0.09
CA VAL A 523 25.06 -6.25 -0.34
C VAL A 523 25.43 -7.61 0.28
N VAL A 524 26.72 -7.95 0.31
CA VAL A 524 27.18 -9.19 0.96
C VAL A 524 26.90 -9.16 2.46
N VAL A 525 27.19 -8.05 3.14
CA VAL A 525 26.87 -7.89 4.58
C VAL A 525 25.37 -8.02 4.84
N PHE A 526 24.54 -7.36 4.02
CA PHE A 526 23.09 -7.47 4.12
C PHE A 526 22.60 -8.91 3.88
N GLY A 527 23.14 -9.59 2.88
CA GLY A 527 22.84 -11.01 2.62
C GLY A 527 23.21 -11.89 3.81
N LEU A 528 24.40 -11.73 4.39
CA LEU A 528 24.84 -12.49 5.56
C LEU A 528 23.95 -12.25 6.79
N LEU A 529 23.41 -11.04 6.97
CA LEU A 529 22.44 -10.76 8.03
C LEU A 529 21.10 -11.47 7.80
N LEU A 530 20.67 -11.61 6.55
CA LEU A 530 19.42 -12.27 6.19
C LEU A 530 19.52 -13.80 6.13
N VAL A 531 20.71 -14.38 5.96
CA VAL A 531 20.89 -15.84 5.85
C VAL A 531 20.36 -16.60 7.07
N PRO A 532 20.71 -16.25 8.33
CA PRO A 532 20.17 -16.93 9.52
C PRO A 532 18.64 -16.85 9.61
N ILE A 533 18.08 -15.70 9.21
CA ILE A 533 16.63 -15.46 9.18
C ILE A 533 15.99 -16.36 8.12
N GLY A 534 16.57 -16.41 6.93
CA GLY A 534 16.12 -17.29 5.85
C GLY A 534 16.23 -18.76 6.20
N ILE A 535 17.24 -19.20 6.95
CA ILE A 535 17.35 -20.61 7.40
C ILE A 535 16.23 -20.95 8.37
N HIS A 536 15.95 -20.08 9.35
CA HIS A 536 14.86 -20.25 10.31
C HIS A 536 13.49 -20.33 9.61
N ASP A 537 13.30 -19.52 8.56
CA ASP A 537 12.04 -19.46 7.80
C ASP A 537 12.01 -20.41 6.59
N GLY A 538 12.96 -21.35 6.50
CA GLY A 538 12.96 -22.41 5.48
C GLY A 538 13.25 -21.96 4.04
N MET A 539 13.91 -20.81 3.86
CA MET A 539 14.37 -20.29 2.56
C MET A 539 15.48 -21.15 1.91
N PHE A 540 16.33 -21.76 2.73
CA PHE A 540 17.50 -22.53 2.29
C PHE A 540 17.27 -24.04 2.36
#